data_AF-A0A0G1YUC6-F1
#
_entry.id   AF-A0A0G1YUC6-F1
#
_cell.length_a   1.000
_cell.length_b   1.000
_cell.length_c   1.000
_cell.angle_alpha   90.00
_cell.angle_beta   90.00
_cell.angle_gamma   90.00
#
_symmetry.space_group_name_H-M   'P 1'
#
loop_
_entity.id
_entity.type
_entity.pdbx_description
1 polymer ?
#
loop_
_entity_poly.entity_id
_entity_poly.type
_entity_poly.pdbx_seq_one_letter_code
_entity_poly.pdbx_strand_id
1 'polypeptide(L)'
;MVIITLWLGVLKTTKPPIWAENWRNFLVMRVERWLPGDEGALAAGMLWGGDNGLSRQTKESYRRVGLLHIIAASGYNVTLVAGWILSASLIWLSRRWALGMTIGGVIMYMLVAGWQPSIIRAGIMSILAMLGLILGRERDAKWLLIITGAMMLAWNWQLISDIGFQLSFAATLGILTLLNTSPLHPSPIIGEGTRGRGIFDVLVADLKTTLAAQAMTTPLILHHFGNLSVISPLVNAVLLWTVPLIMQITAVGLVIGPVNYLAWPLLKLQTWVVNSVASWPISNWEVGKMSWLWVGMYYLVLAICIKFWPWRQRVSG
;
A
#
# COMPACT_ATOMS: atom_id res chain seq x y z
N MET A 1 -19.48 4.70 -23.95
CA MET A 1 -20.75 4.63 -23.18
C MET A 1 -20.79 3.40 -22.28
N VAL A 2 -20.64 2.17 -22.82
CA VAL A 2 -20.61 0.90 -22.05
C VAL A 2 -19.59 0.87 -20.91
N ILE A 3 -18.36 1.40 -21.10
CA ILE A 3 -17.34 1.48 -20.04
C ILE A 3 -17.80 2.39 -18.90
N ILE A 4 -18.39 3.55 -19.20
CA ILE A 4 -18.88 4.49 -18.17
C ILE A 4 -20.08 3.90 -17.43
N THR A 5 -20.97 3.19 -18.10
CA THR A 5 -22.12 2.51 -17.46
C THR A 5 -21.69 1.30 -16.61
N LEU A 6 -20.68 0.53 -17.06
CA LEU A 6 -20.02 -0.51 -16.26
C LEU A 6 -19.34 0.09 -15.04
N TRP A 7 -18.64 1.21 -15.20
CA TRP A 7 -18.04 1.95 -14.10
C TRP A 7 -19.10 2.43 -13.11
N LEU A 8 -20.18 3.08 -13.55
CA LEU A 8 -21.26 3.55 -12.67
C LEU A 8 -22.01 2.41 -11.98
N GLY A 9 -22.13 1.24 -12.62
CA GLY A 9 -22.71 0.02 -12.03
C GLY A 9 -21.78 -0.64 -11.00
N VAL A 10 -20.49 -0.72 -11.30
CA VAL A 10 -19.46 -1.25 -10.41
C VAL A 10 -19.21 -0.34 -9.21
N LEU A 11 -19.34 0.98 -9.39
CA LEU A 11 -19.17 1.95 -8.31
C LEU A 11 -20.37 1.95 -7.33
N LYS A 12 -21.57 1.50 -7.74
CA LYS A 12 -22.75 1.39 -6.86
C LYS A 12 -22.63 0.26 -5.83
N THR A 13 -21.74 -0.69 -6.05
CA THR A 13 -21.54 -1.84 -5.17
C THR A 13 -20.20 -1.69 -4.45
N THR A 14 -20.19 -1.86 -3.12
CA THR A 14 -18.94 -1.99 -2.34
C THR A 14 -18.18 -3.28 -2.63
N LYS A 15 -18.72 -4.12 -3.53
CA LYS A 15 -18.14 -5.40 -3.96
C LYS A 15 -17.66 -5.30 -5.40
N PRO A 16 -16.54 -5.96 -5.74
CA PRO A 16 -16.10 -6.06 -7.13
C PRO A 16 -17.17 -6.74 -8.00
N PRO A 17 -17.19 -6.45 -9.31
CA PRO A 17 -18.07 -7.17 -10.22
C PRO A 17 -17.78 -8.68 -10.16
N ILE A 18 -18.81 -9.51 -10.26
CA ILE A 18 -18.71 -10.98 -10.14
C ILE A 18 -17.64 -11.55 -11.08
N TRP A 19 -17.54 -11.03 -12.31
CA TRP A 19 -16.52 -11.48 -13.27
C TRP A 19 -15.10 -11.21 -12.76
N ALA A 20 -14.86 -10.09 -12.07
CA ALA A 20 -13.55 -9.71 -11.56
C ALA A 20 -13.18 -10.56 -10.33
N GLU A 21 -14.15 -10.87 -9.49
CA GLU A 21 -13.96 -11.81 -8.37
C GLU A 21 -13.64 -13.22 -8.87
N ASN A 22 -14.38 -13.72 -9.86
CA ASN A 22 -14.10 -15.01 -10.49
C ASN A 22 -12.72 -15.04 -11.15
N TRP A 23 -12.33 -13.96 -11.84
CA TRP A 23 -11.00 -13.81 -12.40
C TRP A 23 -9.91 -13.83 -11.33
N ARG A 24 -10.08 -13.07 -10.24
CA ARG A 24 -9.15 -13.08 -9.11
C ARG A 24 -9.01 -14.49 -8.55
N ASN A 25 -10.12 -15.19 -8.29
CA ASN A 25 -10.09 -16.55 -7.75
C ASN A 25 -9.38 -17.52 -8.71
N PHE A 26 -9.59 -17.38 -10.02
CA PHE A 26 -8.86 -18.15 -11.02
C PHE A 26 -7.35 -17.90 -10.98
N LEU A 27 -6.92 -16.63 -10.86
CA LEU A 27 -5.51 -16.26 -10.75
C LEU A 27 -4.88 -16.79 -9.45
N VAL A 28 -5.59 -16.71 -8.33
CA VAL A 28 -5.18 -17.26 -7.04
C VAL A 28 -4.94 -18.78 -7.16
N MET A 29 -5.89 -19.52 -7.72
CA MET A 29 -5.74 -20.98 -7.93
C MET A 29 -4.54 -21.32 -8.81
N ARG A 30 -4.20 -20.48 -9.79
CA ARG A 30 -2.99 -20.69 -10.61
C ARG A 30 -1.71 -20.55 -9.80
N VAL A 31 -1.64 -19.57 -8.90
CA VAL A 31 -0.48 -19.39 -8.01
C VAL A 31 -0.38 -20.55 -7.02
N GLU A 32 -1.50 -20.92 -6.38
CA GLU A 32 -1.55 -21.99 -5.37
C GLU A 32 -1.20 -23.37 -5.94
N ARG A 33 -1.42 -23.61 -7.24
CA ARG A 33 -0.95 -24.84 -7.91
C ARG A 33 0.56 -25.02 -7.84
N TRP A 34 1.33 -23.93 -7.85
CA TRP A 34 2.81 -23.96 -7.83
C TRP A 34 3.37 -23.65 -6.44
N LEU A 35 2.62 -22.94 -5.61
CA LEU A 35 2.97 -22.60 -4.23
C LEU A 35 1.83 -23.04 -3.30
N PRO A 36 1.78 -24.31 -2.89
CA PRO A 36 0.70 -24.79 -2.03
C PRO A 36 0.81 -24.21 -0.61
N GLY A 37 -0.34 -24.02 0.05
CA GLY A 37 -0.42 -23.59 1.45
C GLY A 37 -0.31 -22.07 1.65
N ASP A 38 0.19 -21.68 2.82
CA ASP A 38 0.26 -20.27 3.22
C ASP A 38 1.16 -19.44 2.30
N GLU A 39 2.19 -20.03 1.70
CA GLU A 39 3.08 -19.34 0.76
C GLU A 39 2.35 -18.84 -0.49
N GLY A 40 1.50 -19.68 -1.09
CA GLY A 40 0.68 -19.28 -2.25
C GLY A 40 -0.34 -18.23 -1.89
N ALA A 41 -1.00 -18.41 -0.74
CA ALA A 41 -1.96 -17.44 -0.23
C ALA A 41 -1.31 -16.10 0.11
N LEU A 42 -0.08 -16.08 0.64
CA LEU A 42 0.70 -14.86 0.88
C LEU A 42 1.09 -14.17 -0.42
N ALA A 43 1.61 -14.93 -1.40
CA ALA A 43 2.00 -14.41 -2.70
C ALA A 43 0.79 -13.79 -3.44
N ALA A 44 -0.33 -14.50 -3.45
CA ALA A 44 -1.57 -14.04 -4.07
C ALA A 44 -2.17 -12.85 -3.30
N GLY A 45 -2.14 -12.88 -1.96
CA GLY A 45 -2.57 -11.78 -1.10
C GLY A 45 -1.74 -10.51 -1.34
N MET A 46 -0.43 -10.60 -1.46
CA MET A 46 0.40 -9.43 -1.80
C MET A 46 0.05 -8.85 -3.18
N LEU A 47 -0.29 -9.70 -4.16
CA LEU A 47 -0.58 -9.23 -5.51
C LEU A 47 -1.99 -8.64 -5.66
N TRP A 48 -3.03 -9.36 -5.24
CA TRP A 48 -4.44 -8.93 -5.41
C TRP A 48 -5.15 -8.55 -4.12
N GLY A 49 -4.52 -8.74 -2.96
CA GLY A 49 -5.15 -8.52 -1.68
C GLY A 49 -6.03 -9.68 -1.23
N GLY A 50 -6.21 -9.71 0.08
CA GLY A 50 -7.03 -10.71 0.74
C GLY A 50 -6.16 -11.73 1.45
N ASP A 51 -6.74 -12.33 2.49
CA ASP A 51 -6.07 -13.28 3.36
C ASP A 51 -6.82 -14.61 3.44
N ASN A 52 -7.88 -14.82 2.65
CA ASN A 52 -8.80 -15.95 2.81
C ASN A 52 -8.13 -17.33 2.75
N GLY A 53 -7.05 -17.48 1.98
CA GLY A 53 -6.29 -18.73 1.88
C GLY A 53 -5.28 -18.97 3.02
N LEU A 54 -5.03 -17.98 3.88
CA LEU A 54 -4.06 -18.10 4.97
C LEU A 54 -4.63 -18.85 6.17
N SER A 55 -3.81 -19.72 6.74
CA SER A 55 -4.08 -20.35 8.02
C SER A 55 -4.31 -19.30 9.11
N ARG A 56 -5.16 -19.64 10.07
CA ARG A 56 -5.45 -18.77 11.23
C ARG A 56 -4.17 -18.40 11.98
N GLN A 57 -3.25 -19.34 12.12
CA GLN A 57 -1.96 -19.13 12.78
C GLN A 57 -1.14 -18.06 12.05
N THR A 58 -0.99 -18.18 10.72
CA THR A 58 -0.22 -17.20 9.94
C THR A 58 -0.87 -15.82 9.98
N LYS A 59 -2.20 -15.73 9.84
CA LYS A 59 -2.92 -14.45 10.01
C LYS A 59 -2.66 -13.82 11.37
N GLU A 60 -2.71 -14.60 12.43
CA GLU A 60 -2.46 -14.13 13.79
C GLU A 60 -1.01 -13.65 13.96
N SER A 61 -0.02 -14.37 13.43
CA SER A 61 1.39 -13.94 13.47
C SER A 61 1.59 -12.61 12.75
N TYR A 62 1.08 -12.47 11.51
CA TYR A 62 1.18 -11.21 10.74
C TYR A 62 0.43 -10.05 11.40
N ARG A 63 -0.72 -10.33 12.03
CA ARG A 63 -1.46 -9.34 12.81
C ARG A 63 -0.66 -8.89 14.03
N ARG A 64 -0.03 -9.82 14.77
CA ARG A 64 0.80 -9.49 15.94
C ARG A 64 1.97 -8.60 15.54
N VAL A 65 2.73 -8.93 14.50
CA VAL A 65 3.86 -8.08 14.07
C VAL A 65 3.44 -6.81 13.29
N GLY A 66 2.13 -6.56 13.16
CA GLY A 66 1.59 -5.36 12.50
C GLY A 66 1.74 -5.34 10.97
N LEU A 67 2.01 -6.48 10.32
CA LEU A 67 2.26 -6.58 8.87
C LEU A 67 1.07 -7.11 8.06
N LEU A 68 -0.11 -7.25 8.67
CA LEU A 68 -1.33 -7.66 7.96
C LEU A 68 -1.66 -6.72 6.78
N HIS A 69 -1.26 -5.46 6.86
CA HIS A 69 -1.45 -4.45 5.82
C HIS A 69 -0.61 -4.66 4.55
N ILE A 70 0.38 -5.57 4.56
CA ILE A 70 1.16 -5.95 3.37
C ILE A 70 0.43 -7.05 2.59
N ILE A 71 -0.28 -7.92 3.31
CA ILE A 71 -1.10 -9.02 2.76
C ILE A 71 -2.45 -8.48 2.27
N ALA A 72 -3.06 -7.55 3.01
CA ALA A 72 -4.20 -6.80 2.50
C ALA A 72 -3.69 -5.83 1.43
N ALA A 73 -4.18 -5.92 0.19
CA ALA A 73 -3.64 -5.12 -0.89
C ALA A 73 -3.60 -3.63 -0.53
N SER A 74 -2.41 -3.06 -0.63
CA SER A 74 -2.12 -1.73 -0.12
C SER A 74 -1.94 -0.74 -1.28
N GLY A 75 -1.85 0.55 -0.95
CA GLY A 75 -1.49 1.57 -1.93
C GLY A 75 -0.11 1.36 -2.54
N TYR A 76 0.80 0.69 -1.82
CA TYR A 76 2.12 0.34 -2.31
C TYR A 76 2.04 -0.60 -3.53
N ASN A 77 1.15 -1.59 -3.48
CA ASN A 77 0.96 -2.55 -4.56
C ASN A 77 0.47 -1.85 -5.84
N VAL A 78 -0.44 -0.88 -5.70
CA VAL A 78 -0.90 -0.04 -6.82
C VAL A 78 0.27 0.74 -7.43
N THR A 79 1.13 1.35 -6.62
CA THR A 79 2.28 2.11 -7.12
C THR A 79 3.31 1.24 -7.82
N LEU A 80 3.53 0.01 -7.34
CA LEU A 80 4.41 -0.96 -7.98
C LEU A 80 3.87 -1.37 -9.36
N VAL A 81 2.59 -1.76 -9.42
CA VAL A 81 1.93 -2.15 -10.67
C VAL A 81 1.94 -1.00 -11.68
N ALA A 82 1.62 0.21 -11.24
CA ALA A 82 1.71 1.41 -12.06
C ALA A 82 3.14 1.62 -12.61
N GLY A 83 4.15 1.51 -11.75
CA GLY A 83 5.55 1.65 -12.13
C GLY A 83 5.97 0.61 -13.17
N TRP A 84 5.64 -0.67 -12.97
CA TRP A 84 6.00 -1.74 -13.90
C TRP A 84 5.34 -1.59 -15.26
N ILE A 85 4.05 -1.25 -15.29
CA ILE A 85 3.35 -1.01 -16.55
C ILE A 85 3.97 0.18 -17.27
N LEU A 86 4.21 1.29 -16.55
CA LEU A 86 4.81 2.48 -17.15
C LEU A 86 6.21 2.17 -17.71
N SER A 87 7.09 1.54 -16.93
CA SER A 87 8.44 1.17 -17.36
C SER A 87 8.42 0.23 -18.56
N ALA A 88 7.56 -0.79 -18.57
CA ALA A 88 7.44 -1.72 -19.69
C ALA A 88 6.88 -1.04 -20.95
N SER A 89 5.88 -0.17 -20.79
CA SER A 89 5.28 0.57 -21.90
C SER A 89 6.26 1.58 -22.52
N LEU A 90 7.13 2.21 -21.72
CA LEU A 90 8.11 3.18 -22.21
C LEU A 90 9.19 2.56 -23.13
N ILE A 91 9.36 1.24 -23.12
CA ILE A 91 10.30 0.55 -24.03
C ILE A 91 9.83 0.64 -25.49
N TRP A 92 8.51 0.65 -25.73
CA TRP A 92 7.94 0.49 -27.08
C TRP A 92 6.96 1.61 -27.47
N LEU A 93 6.51 2.43 -26.52
CA LEU A 93 5.51 3.48 -26.72
C LEU A 93 6.06 4.86 -26.35
N SER A 94 5.52 5.90 -26.99
CA SER A 94 5.81 7.27 -26.57
C SER A 94 5.23 7.57 -25.19
N ARG A 95 5.81 8.53 -24.47
CA ARG A 95 5.46 8.86 -23.07
C ARG A 95 3.95 9.03 -22.84
N ARG A 96 3.24 9.69 -23.77
CA ARG A 96 1.79 9.90 -23.65
C ARG A 96 0.99 8.60 -23.72
N TRP A 97 1.35 7.70 -24.63
CA TRP A 97 0.69 6.39 -24.76
C TRP A 97 1.04 5.47 -23.59
N ALA A 98 2.29 5.50 -23.11
CA ALA A 98 2.70 4.75 -21.93
C ALA A 98 1.91 5.18 -20.67
N LEU A 99 1.71 6.49 -20.47
CA LEU A 99 0.87 7.00 -19.38
C LEU A 99 -0.60 6.55 -19.53
N GLY A 100 -1.15 6.62 -20.75
CA GLY A 100 -2.52 6.13 -21.02
C GLY A 100 -2.69 4.64 -20.75
N MET A 101 -1.73 3.81 -21.17
CA MET A 101 -1.72 2.37 -20.91
C MET A 101 -1.61 2.07 -19.41
N THR A 102 -0.80 2.85 -18.69
CA THR A 102 -0.66 2.72 -17.24
C THR A 102 -1.95 3.06 -16.51
N ILE A 103 -2.66 4.12 -16.91
CA ILE A 103 -4.00 4.46 -16.38
C ILE A 103 -4.95 3.27 -16.57
N GLY A 104 -5.02 2.70 -17.78
CA GLY A 104 -5.86 1.54 -18.06
C GLY A 104 -5.50 0.32 -17.21
N GLY A 105 -4.20 0.06 -17.02
CA GLY A 105 -3.74 -1.06 -16.20
C GLY A 105 -3.96 -0.87 -14.71
N VAL A 106 -3.81 0.34 -14.17
CA VAL A 106 -4.17 0.67 -12.77
C VAL A 106 -5.66 0.46 -12.52
N ILE A 107 -6.51 0.90 -13.45
CA ILE A 107 -7.96 0.65 -13.41
C ILE A 107 -8.25 -0.85 -13.36
N MET A 108 -7.62 -1.63 -14.25
CA MET A 108 -7.80 -3.07 -14.28
C MET A 108 -7.34 -3.72 -12.98
N TYR A 109 -6.20 -3.28 -12.45
CA TYR A 109 -5.68 -3.75 -11.17
C TYR A 109 -6.67 -3.49 -10.03
N MET A 110 -7.24 -2.28 -9.93
CA MET A 110 -8.24 -1.95 -8.92
C MET A 110 -9.48 -2.86 -9.01
N LEU A 111 -9.93 -3.17 -10.24
CA LEU A 111 -11.09 -4.05 -10.46
C LEU A 111 -10.82 -5.47 -9.97
N VAL A 112 -9.63 -6.01 -10.25
CA VAL A 112 -9.26 -7.38 -9.88
C VAL A 112 -8.88 -7.49 -8.40
N ALA A 113 -8.08 -6.56 -7.88
CA ALA A 113 -7.66 -6.55 -6.48
C ALA A 113 -8.83 -6.23 -5.52
N GLY A 114 -9.83 -5.51 -6.03
CA GLY A 114 -11.06 -5.20 -5.33
C GLY A 114 -11.08 -3.78 -4.76
N TRP A 115 -12.22 -3.44 -4.15
CA TRP A 115 -12.59 -2.07 -3.78
C TRP A 115 -12.16 -1.69 -2.36
N GLN A 116 -10.96 -2.07 -1.93
CA GLN A 116 -10.45 -1.61 -0.63
C GLN A 116 -10.15 -0.10 -0.68
N PRO A 117 -10.50 0.69 0.36
CA PRO A 117 -10.27 2.13 0.37
C PRO A 117 -8.81 2.54 0.11
N SER A 118 -7.86 1.73 0.58
CA SER A 118 -6.41 1.89 0.33
C SER A 118 -6.06 1.85 -1.15
N ILE A 119 -6.62 0.88 -1.88
CA ILE A 119 -6.42 0.62 -3.31
C ILE A 119 -7.09 1.72 -4.13
N ILE A 120 -8.34 2.05 -3.81
CA ILE A 120 -9.11 3.09 -4.52
C ILE A 120 -8.39 4.44 -4.43
N ARG A 121 -8.00 4.85 -3.22
CA ARG A 121 -7.26 6.11 -3.02
C ARG A 121 -5.95 6.10 -3.85
N ALA A 122 -5.15 5.06 -3.73
CA ALA A 122 -3.87 4.98 -4.44
C ALA A 122 -4.05 4.95 -5.97
N GLY A 123 -5.10 4.31 -6.46
CA GLY A 123 -5.47 4.27 -7.87
C GLY A 123 -5.90 5.63 -8.39
N ILE A 124 -6.80 6.33 -7.69
CA ILE A 124 -7.22 7.69 -8.04
C ILE A 124 -6.00 8.64 -8.03
N MET A 125 -5.16 8.59 -7.00
CA MET A 125 -3.95 9.42 -6.94
C MET A 125 -2.98 9.12 -8.09
N SER A 126 -2.77 7.84 -8.42
CA SER A 126 -1.93 7.42 -9.56
C SER A 126 -2.48 7.95 -10.89
N ILE A 127 -3.78 7.82 -11.12
CA ILE A 127 -4.46 8.28 -12.34
C ILE A 127 -4.36 9.81 -12.45
N LEU A 128 -4.66 10.54 -11.36
CA LEU A 128 -4.58 12.00 -11.35
C LEU A 128 -3.14 12.49 -11.57
N ALA A 129 -2.14 11.82 -10.99
CA ALA A 129 -0.74 12.15 -11.22
C ALA A 129 -0.35 11.96 -12.70
N MET A 130 -0.74 10.82 -13.31
CA MET A 130 -0.47 10.55 -14.73
C MET A 130 -1.19 11.54 -15.65
N LEU A 131 -2.44 11.88 -15.36
CA LEU A 131 -3.18 12.91 -16.09
C LEU A 131 -2.50 14.29 -15.97
N GLY A 132 -2.00 14.63 -14.77
CA GLY A 132 -1.18 15.82 -14.55
C GLY A 132 0.05 15.84 -15.46
N LEU A 133 0.76 14.72 -15.57
CA LEU A 133 1.92 14.59 -16.48
C LEU A 133 1.53 14.72 -17.95
N ILE A 134 0.39 14.17 -18.38
CA ILE A 134 -0.10 14.29 -19.77
C ILE A 134 -0.46 15.75 -20.09
N LEU A 135 -1.10 16.45 -19.14
CA LEU A 135 -1.57 17.82 -19.29
C LEU A 135 -0.49 18.88 -19.01
N GLY A 136 0.72 18.48 -18.59
CA GLY A 136 1.79 19.39 -18.18
C GLY A 136 1.46 20.17 -16.90
N ARG A 137 0.57 19.64 -16.04
CA ARG A 137 0.14 20.25 -14.78
C ARG A 137 0.47 19.31 -13.63
N GLU A 138 1.71 19.36 -13.19
CA GLU A 138 2.14 18.66 -11.98
C GLU A 138 1.53 19.37 -10.75
N ARG A 139 0.79 18.62 -9.93
CA ARG A 139 0.21 19.15 -8.69
C ARG A 139 0.89 18.53 -7.49
N ASP A 140 1.05 19.34 -6.45
CA ASP A 140 1.49 18.86 -5.14
C ASP A 140 0.57 17.72 -4.68
N ALA A 141 1.17 16.65 -4.20
CA ALA A 141 0.45 15.47 -3.77
C ALA A 141 -0.48 15.68 -2.58
N LYS A 142 -0.27 16.74 -1.79
CA LYS A 142 -1.24 17.16 -0.78
C LYS A 142 -2.57 17.54 -1.42
N TRP A 143 -2.53 18.26 -2.54
CA TRP A 143 -3.74 18.58 -3.30
C TRP A 143 -4.35 17.34 -3.94
N LEU A 144 -3.53 16.42 -4.45
CA LEU A 144 -4.03 15.13 -4.95
C LEU A 144 -4.77 14.36 -3.85
N LEU A 145 -4.21 14.29 -2.63
CA LEU A 145 -4.86 13.64 -1.49
C LEU A 145 -6.21 14.28 -1.14
N ILE A 146 -6.27 15.62 -1.08
CA ILE A 146 -7.51 16.36 -0.79
C ILE A 146 -8.57 16.08 -1.86
N ILE A 147 -8.20 16.17 -3.15
CA ILE A 147 -9.11 15.92 -4.27
C ILE A 147 -9.58 14.46 -4.24
N THR A 148 -8.69 13.51 -4.01
CA THR A 148 -9.03 12.09 -3.89
C THR A 148 -10.02 11.85 -2.74
N GLY A 149 -9.77 12.44 -1.57
CA GLY A 149 -10.69 12.35 -0.43
C GLY A 149 -12.06 12.93 -0.74
N ALA A 150 -12.11 14.13 -1.34
CA ALA A 150 -13.36 14.76 -1.75
C ALA A 150 -14.13 13.90 -2.78
N MET A 151 -13.45 13.34 -3.78
CA MET A 151 -14.07 12.44 -4.76
C MET A 151 -14.63 11.16 -4.11
N MET A 152 -13.87 10.54 -3.21
CA MET A 152 -14.30 9.32 -2.51
C MET A 152 -15.50 9.59 -1.59
N LEU A 153 -15.49 10.69 -0.83
CA LEU A 153 -16.60 11.05 0.07
C LEU A 153 -17.84 11.54 -0.69
N ALA A 154 -17.66 12.23 -1.82
CA ALA A 154 -18.77 12.59 -2.70
C ALA A 154 -19.43 11.35 -3.31
N TRP A 155 -18.64 10.29 -3.56
CA TRP A 155 -19.16 9.02 -4.03
C TRP A 155 -19.89 8.24 -2.93
N ASN A 156 -19.26 8.08 -1.77
CA ASN A 156 -19.84 7.39 -0.63
C ASN A 156 -19.43 8.09 0.67
N TRP A 157 -20.36 8.87 1.22
CA TRP A 157 -20.18 9.59 2.48
C TRP A 157 -19.89 8.66 3.66
N GLN A 158 -20.40 7.42 3.65
CA GLN A 158 -20.20 6.45 4.74
C GLN A 158 -18.72 6.06 4.91
N LEU A 159 -17.87 6.29 3.90
CA LEU A 159 -16.42 6.05 3.98
C LEU A 159 -15.75 6.87 5.10
N ILE A 160 -16.34 7.98 5.54
CA ILE A 160 -15.78 8.77 6.65
C ILE A 160 -15.68 7.96 7.96
N SER A 161 -16.59 7.00 8.15
CA SER A 161 -16.63 6.09 9.30
C SER A 161 -15.85 4.80 9.07
N ASP A 162 -15.36 4.56 7.86
CA ASP A 162 -14.59 3.37 7.53
C ASP A 162 -13.16 3.48 8.09
N ILE A 163 -12.77 2.51 8.90
CA ILE A 163 -11.45 2.50 9.57
C ILE A 163 -10.33 2.38 8.52
N GLY A 164 -10.52 1.60 7.46
CA GLY A 164 -9.55 1.45 6.38
C GLY A 164 -9.31 2.77 5.66
N PHE A 165 -10.36 3.53 5.38
CA PHE A 165 -10.29 4.89 4.83
C PHE A 165 -9.53 5.83 5.78
N GLN A 166 -9.89 5.88 7.06
CA GLN A 166 -9.25 6.74 8.07
C GLN A 166 -7.75 6.45 8.18
N LEU A 167 -7.37 5.17 8.35
CA LEU A 167 -5.96 4.76 8.47
C LEU A 167 -5.17 5.03 7.19
N SER A 168 -5.79 4.78 6.04
CA SER A 168 -5.23 5.02 4.71
C SER A 168 -4.90 6.51 4.53
N PHE A 169 -5.87 7.40 4.73
CA PHE A 169 -5.65 8.85 4.59
C PHE A 169 -4.68 9.40 5.63
N ALA A 170 -4.78 8.95 6.89
CA ALA A 170 -3.86 9.35 7.95
C ALA A 170 -2.41 8.95 7.63
N ALA A 171 -2.17 7.72 7.18
CA ALA A 171 -0.84 7.26 6.77
C ALA A 171 -0.25 8.10 5.64
N THR A 172 -1.03 8.35 4.57
CA THR A 172 -0.57 9.18 3.45
C THR A 172 -0.30 10.61 3.88
N LEU A 173 -1.17 11.20 4.70
CA LEU A 173 -0.96 12.55 5.23
C LEU A 173 0.32 12.63 6.07
N GLY A 174 0.57 11.63 6.92
CA GLY A 174 1.80 11.53 7.73
C GLY A 174 3.05 11.50 6.85
N ILE A 175 3.07 10.64 5.84
CA ILE A 175 4.18 10.57 4.88
C ILE A 175 4.40 11.93 4.18
N LEU A 176 3.33 12.55 3.64
CA LEU A 176 3.44 13.81 2.89
C LEU A 176 3.81 15.02 3.76
N THR A 177 3.48 15.00 5.05
CA THR A 177 3.73 16.14 5.96
C THR A 177 5.05 16.02 6.69
N LEU A 178 5.42 14.82 7.15
CA LEU A 178 6.60 14.59 7.97
C LEU A 178 7.88 14.40 7.15
N LEU A 179 7.79 13.80 5.95
CA LEU A 179 8.97 13.55 5.13
C LEU A 179 9.24 14.64 4.10
N ASN A 180 8.28 15.55 3.88
CA ASN A 180 8.33 16.60 2.85
C ASN A 180 8.78 16.08 1.46
N THR A 181 8.59 14.79 1.21
CA THR A 181 8.91 14.12 -0.05
C THR A 181 7.73 14.29 -0.99
N SER A 182 7.97 14.89 -2.15
CA SER A 182 7.04 14.83 -3.27
C SER A 182 6.92 13.37 -3.73
N PRO A 183 5.73 12.75 -3.78
CA PRO A 183 5.56 11.40 -4.31
C PRO A 183 5.69 11.34 -5.84
N LEU A 184 5.93 12.48 -6.51
CA LEU A 184 6.39 12.50 -7.90
C LEU A 184 7.86 12.10 -8.03
N HIS A 185 8.61 12.10 -6.93
CA HIS A 185 9.84 11.35 -6.86
C HIS A 185 9.47 9.92 -6.42
N PRO A 186 9.73 8.91 -7.27
CA PRO A 186 9.67 7.53 -6.82
C PRO A 186 10.44 7.43 -5.51
N SER A 187 9.95 6.59 -4.60
CA SER A 187 10.82 5.99 -3.58
C SER A 187 12.18 5.69 -4.23
N PRO A 188 13.31 5.91 -3.53
CA PRO A 188 14.65 5.80 -4.10
C PRO A 188 14.93 4.49 -4.84
N ILE A 189 14.07 3.49 -4.70
CA ILE A 189 14.15 2.19 -5.34
C ILE A 189 14.08 2.27 -6.89
N ILE A 190 13.40 3.27 -7.49
CA ILE A 190 13.13 3.27 -8.97
C ILE A 190 13.47 4.60 -9.68
N GLY A 191 13.84 5.67 -8.95
CA GLY A 191 14.26 6.94 -9.57
C GLY A 191 15.72 6.91 -10.03
N GLU A 192 16.04 7.57 -11.15
CA GLU A 192 17.31 7.65 -11.88
C GLU A 192 18.58 8.12 -11.09
N GLY A 193 18.52 8.14 -9.75
CA GLY A 193 19.62 8.51 -8.84
C GLY A 193 20.16 7.39 -7.96
N THR A 194 19.88 6.11 -8.25
CA THR A 194 20.35 4.94 -7.47
C THR A 194 21.81 4.55 -7.69
N ARG A 195 22.54 5.24 -8.57
CA ARG A 195 23.98 5.03 -8.73
C ARG A 195 24.73 5.48 -7.47
N GLY A 196 24.85 4.58 -6.49
CA GLY A 196 25.75 4.72 -5.34
C GLY A 196 25.12 4.68 -3.94
N ARG A 197 23.81 4.45 -3.81
CA ARG A 197 23.18 4.32 -2.47
C ARG A 197 23.27 2.89 -1.96
N GLY A 198 23.78 2.72 -0.74
CA GLY A 198 23.93 1.41 -0.11
C GLY A 198 22.59 0.85 0.34
N ILE A 199 22.53 -0.46 0.62
CA ILE A 199 21.36 -1.14 1.21
C ILE A 199 20.89 -0.40 2.48
N PHE A 200 21.83 0.17 3.24
CA PHE A 200 21.54 0.96 4.43
C PHE A 200 20.67 2.19 4.17
N ASP A 201 20.88 2.91 3.06
CA ASP A 201 20.11 4.11 2.72
C ASP A 201 18.64 3.77 2.40
N VAL A 202 18.42 2.61 1.78
CA VAL A 202 17.08 2.09 1.47
C VAL A 202 16.34 1.73 2.75
N LEU A 203 17.00 1.00 3.65
CA LEU A 203 16.42 0.62 4.95
C LEU A 203 16.06 1.85 5.79
N VAL A 204 16.92 2.87 5.81
CA VAL A 204 16.66 4.12 6.53
C VAL A 204 15.49 4.88 5.91
N ALA A 205 15.37 4.91 4.58
CA ALA A 205 14.24 5.53 3.91
C ALA A 205 12.91 4.82 4.22
N ASP A 206 12.89 3.49 4.19
CA ASP A 206 11.70 2.69 4.50
C ASP A 206 11.30 2.78 5.98
N LEU A 207 12.28 2.85 6.88
CA LEU A 207 12.02 3.09 8.30
C LEU A 207 11.39 4.48 8.50
N LYS A 208 11.91 5.51 7.83
CA LYS A 208 11.36 6.88 7.90
C LYS A 208 9.92 6.95 7.37
N THR A 209 9.62 6.32 6.24
CA THR A 209 8.24 6.28 5.69
C THR A 209 7.29 5.54 6.61
N THR A 210 7.74 4.42 7.19
CA THR A 210 6.94 3.64 8.14
C THR A 210 6.66 4.42 9.41
N LEU A 211 7.69 5.06 10.00
CA LEU A 211 7.53 5.88 11.19
C LEU A 211 6.63 7.10 10.94
N ALA A 212 6.73 7.74 9.77
CA ALA A 212 5.87 8.86 9.41
C ALA A 212 4.40 8.42 9.27
N ALA A 213 4.15 7.28 8.64
CA ALA A 213 2.81 6.70 8.56
C ALA A 213 2.28 6.34 9.95
N GLN A 214 3.07 5.65 10.77
CA GLN A 214 2.70 5.24 12.12
C GLN A 214 2.45 6.41 13.06
N ALA A 215 3.21 7.49 12.98
CA ALA A 215 2.99 8.67 13.78
C ALA A 215 1.56 9.22 13.62
N MET A 216 1.00 9.12 12.41
CA MET A 216 -0.38 9.55 12.13
C MET A 216 -1.43 8.44 12.33
N THR A 217 -1.10 7.16 12.17
CA THR A 217 -2.10 6.08 12.31
C THR A 217 -2.21 5.52 13.71
N THR A 218 -1.16 5.60 14.54
CA THR A 218 -1.12 5.02 15.89
C THR A 218 -2.31 5.43 16.77
N PRO A 219 -2.74 6.72 16.81
CA PRO A 219 -3.88 7.10 17.64
C PRO A 219 -5.19 6.45 17.23
N LEU A 220 -5.41 6.33 15.92
CA LEU A 220 -6.59 5.67 15.36
C LEU A 220 -6.54 4.16 15.64
N ILE A 221 -5.37 3.55 15.50
CA ILE A 221 -5.16 2.13 15.82
C ILE A 221 -5.47 1.86 17.30
N LEU A 222 -4.92 2.66 18.21
CA LEU A 222 -5.16 2.53 19.65
C LEU A 222 -6.62 2.79 20.04
N HIS A 223 -7.29 3.74 19.38
CA HIS A 223 -8.70 4.01 19.62
C HIS A 223 -9.60 2.82 19.22
N HIS A 224 -9.39 2.29 18.01
CA HIS A 224 -10.25 1.24 17.45
C HIS A 224 -9.92 -0.16 17.96
N PHE A 225 -8.63 -0.50 18.03
CA PHE A 225 -8.13 -1.86 18.30
C PHE A 225 -7.53 -2.02 19.70
N GLY A 226 -7.04 -0.95 20.33
CA GLY A 226 -6.46 -0.99 21.68
C GLY A 226 -5.14 -1.75 21.81
N ASN A 227 -4.52 -2.12 20.69
CA ASN A 227 -3.24 -2.80 20.62
C ASN A 227 -2.29 -2.07 19.67
N LEU A 228 -0.99 -2.19 19.92
CA LEU A 228 0.04 -1.61 19.08
C LEU A 228 1.20 -2.58 18.92
N SER A 229 1.64 -2.75 17.67
CA SER A 229 2.85 -3.50 17.37
C SER A 229 4.05 -2.57 17.28
N VAL A 230 4.78 -2.45 18.40
CA VAL A 230 5.96 -1.57 18.50
C VAL A 230 7.08 -2.03 17.59
N ILE A 231 7.18 -3.33 17.36
CA ILE A 231 8.20 -3.91 16.47
C ILE A 231 7.89 -3.75 14.98
N SER A 232 6.66 -3.37 14.62
CA SER A 232 6.19 -3.29 13.23
C SER A 232 7.11 -2.49 12.30
N PRO A 233 7.67 -1.30 12.65
CA PRO A 233 8.61 -0.59 11.78
C PRO A 233 9.86 -1.39 11.43
N LEU A 234 10.39 -2.11 12.42
CA LEU A 234 11.61 -2.88 12.28
C LEU A 234 11.38 -4.10 11.38
N VAL A 235 10.30 -4.85 11.64
CA VAL A 235 9.95 -6.00 10.80
C VAL A 235 9.59 -5.55 9.39
N ASN A 236 8.88 -4.42 9.25
CA ASN A 236 8.58 -3.84 7.94
C ASN A 236 9.86 -3.50 7.18
N ALA A 237 10.81 -2.78 7.79
CA ALA A 237 12.07 -2.44 7.11
C ALA A 237 12.87 -3.68 6.67
N VAL A 238 12.85 -4.75 7.48
CA VAL A 238 13.55 -6.01 7.18
C VAL A 238 12.86 -6.82 6.08
N LEU A 239 11.54 -6.71 5.90
CA LEU A 239 10.79 -7.56 4.97
C LEU A 239 10.26 -6.83 3.74
N LEU A 240 10.09 -5.51 3.78
CA LEU A 240 9.39 -4.76 2.72
C LEU A 240 10.08 -4.88 1.36
N TRP A 241 11.41 -4.94 1.33
CA TRP A 241 12.18 -5.12 0.08
C TRP A 241 11.87 -6.44 -0.64
N THR A 242 11.36 -7.45 0.07
CA THR A 242 10.96 -8.73 -0.55
C THR A 242 9.62 -8.63 -1.28
N VAL A 243 8.75 -7.67 -0.92
CA VAL A 243 7.39 -7.56 -1.44
C VAL A 243 7.37 -7.29 -2.95
N PRO A 244 8.12 -6.31 -3.49
CA PRO A 244 8.18 -6.11 -4.95
C PRO A 244 8.67 -7.35 -5.69
N LEU A 245 9.68 -8.04 -5.17
CA LEU A 245 10.25 -9.24 -5.80
C LEU A 245 9.24 -10.38 -5.84
N ILE A 246 8.59 -10.66 -4.71
CA ILE A 246 7.53 -11.69 -4.62
C ILE A 246 6.43 -11.35 -5.62
N MET A 247 5.91 -10.12 -5.60
CA MET A 247 4.84 -9.71 -6.50
C MET A 247 5.25 -9.80 -7.98
N GLN A 248 6.47 -9.43 -8.36
CA GLN A 248 6.97 -9.56 -9.74
C GLN A 248 7.10 -11.03 -10.16
N ILE A 249 7.74 -11.86 -9.33
CA ILE A 249 7.90 -13.28 -9.60
C ILE A 249 6.54 -13.94 -9.73
N THR A 250 5.60 -13.63 -8.84
CA THR A 250 4.22 -14.14 -8.90
C THR A 250 3.49 -13.66 -10.15
N ALA A 251 3.63 -12.38 -10.52
CA ALA A 251 3.02 -11.83 -11.74
C ALA A 251 3.55 -12.51 -13.01
N VAL A 252 4.87 -12.76 -13.10
CA VAL A 252 5.47 -13.52 -14.21
C VAL A 252 5.04 -14.98 -14.15
N GLY A 253 4.97 -15.55 -12.95
CA GLY A 253 4.55 -16.94 -12.69
C GLY A 253 3.11 -17.24 -13.11
N LEU A 254 2.24 -16.24 -13.23
CA LEU A 254 0.91 -16.42 -13.82
C LEU A 254 0.93 -16.82 -15.29
N VAL A 255 1.96 -16.37 -16.01
CA VAL A 255 2.20 -16.67 -17.42
C VAL A 255 3.10 -17.90 -17.53
N ILE A 256 4.18 -17.93 -16.75
CA ILE A 256 5.19 -18.99 -16.74
C ILE A 256 5.12 -19.73 -15.40
N GLY A 257 4.12 -20.61 -15.25
CA GLY A 257 3.79 -21.34 -14.00
C GLY A 257 4.97 -21.67 -13.06
N PRO A 258 6.00 -22.41 -13.54
CA PRO A 258 7.15 -22.82 -12.73
C PRO A 258 7.96 -21.68 -12.09
N VAL A 259 7.92 -20.46 -12.66
CA VAL A 259 8.65 -19.30 -12.12
C VAL A 259 8.19 -18.95 -10.70
N ASN A 260 6.96 -19.32 -10.32
CA ASN A 260 6.46 -19.12 -8.96
C ASN A 260 7.34 -19.78 -7.89
N TYR A 261 8.06 -20.88 -8.18
CA TYR A 261 8.97 -21.49 -7.23
C TYR A 261 10.10 -20.56 -6.78
N LEU A 262 10.47 -19.55 -7.58
CA LEU A 262 11.48 -18.56 -7.21
C LEU A 262 11.02 -17.64 -6.07
N ALA A 263 9.71 -17.51 -5.85
CA ALA A 263 9.17 -16.72 -4.74
C ALA A 263 9.21 -17.49 -3.42
N TRP A 264 9.26 -18.83 -3.46
CA TRP A 264 9.25 -19.70 -2.27
C TRP A 264 10.30 -19.34 -1.21
N PRO A 265 11.60 -19.15 -1.53
CA PRO A 265 12.59 -18.78 -0.51
C PRO A 265 12.29 -17.43 0.14
N LEU A 266 11.78 -16.44 -0.60
CA LEU A 266 11.41 -15.13 -0.07
C LEU A 266 10.18 -15.22 0.85
N LEU A 267 9.19 -16.02 0.46
CA LEU A 267 7.99 -16.30 1.26
C LEU A 267 8.34 -17.05 2.54
N LYS A 268 9.26 -18.02 2.47
CA LYS A 268 9.80 -18.72 3.65
C LYS A 268 10.58 -17.81 4.57
N LEU A 269 11.40 -16.91 4.01
CA LEU A 269 12.09 -15.89 4.81
C LEU A 269 11.09 -15.01 5.55
N GLN A 270 10.08 -14.48 4.85
CA GLN A 270 9.06 -13.65 5.50
C GLN A 270 8.33 -14.39 6.62
N THR A 271 7.79 -15.58 6.33
CA THR A 271 7.04 -16.36 7.32
C THR A 271 7.90 -16.75 8.51
N TRP A 272 9.17 -17.12 8.29
CA TRP A 272 10.13 -17.40 9.36
C TRP A 272 10.35 -16.17 10.25
N VAL A 273 10.72 -15.01 9.67
CA VAL A 273 10.94 -13.77 10.44
C VAL A 273 9.68 -13.39 11.23
N VAL A 274 8.51 -13.40 10.57
CA VAL A 274 7.23 -13.04 11.19
C VAL A 274 6.91 -13.97 12.35
N ASN A 275 7.03 -15.28 12.17
CA ASN A 275 6.73 -16.25 13.23
C ASN A 275 7.73 -16.19 14.40
N SER A 276 9.02 -15.96 14.12
CA SER A 276 10.04 -15.79 15.16
C SER A 276 9.74 -14.58 16.05
N VAL A 277 9.36 -13.46 15.44
CA VAL A 277 9.14 -12.20 16.16
C VAL A 277 7.73 -12.11 16.76
N ALA A 278 6.73 -12.80 16.21
CA ALA A 278 5.35 -12.82 16.71
C ALA A 278 5.22 -13.39 18.14
N SER A 279 6.22 -14.14 18.61
CA SER A 279 6.29 -14.66 19.98
C SER A 279 6.78 -13.62 20.99
N TRP A 280 7.39 -12.51 20.54
CA TRP A 280 7.98 -11.52 21.44
C TRP A 280 6.90 -10.68 22.12
N PRO A 281 7.05 -10.33 23.41
CA PRO A 281 6.05 -9.52 24.13
C PRO A 281 5.77 -8.17 23.49
N ILE A 282 6.80 -7.56 22.88
CA ILE A 282 6.71 -6.26 22.19
C ILE A 282 6.01 -6.33 20.83
N SER A 283 5.68 -7.53 20.35
CA SER A 283 4.96 -7.71 19.09
C SER A 283 3.52 -7.23 19.21
N ASN A 284 2.83 -7.50 20.33
CA ASN A 284 1.45 -7.10 20.53
C ASN A 284 1.27 -6.48 21.91
N TRP A 285 1.54 -5.17 22.01
CA TRP A 285 1.35 -4.46 23.26
C TRP A 285 -0.11 -4.04 23.42
N GLU A 286 -0.79 -4.64 24.39
CA GLU A 286 -2.17 -4.30 24.75
C GLU A 286 -2.16 -3.09 25.69
N VAL A 287 -2.46 -1.91 25.13
CA VAL A 287 -2.51 -0.65 25.87
C VAL A 287 -3.93 -0.33 26.34
N GLY A 288 -4.94 -0.94 25.70
CA GLY A 288 -6.36 -0.65 25.91
C GLY A 288 -6.87 0.41 24.95
N LYS A 289 -8.20 0.48 24.78
CA LYS A 289 -8.84 1.42 23.86
C LYS A 289 -8.74 2.84 24.39
N MET A 290 -8.14 3.72 23.59
CA MET A 290 -7.99 5.14 23.93
C MET A 290 -9.27 5.93 23.63
N SER A 291 -9.57 6.97 24.40
CA SER A 291 -10.72 7.84 24.13
C SER A 291 -10.47 8.80 22.96
N TRP A 292 -11.53 9.31 22.33
CA TRP A 292 -11.41 10.34 21.29
C TRP A 292 -10.74 11.62 21.80
N LEU A 293 -10.87 11.94 23.08
CA LEU A 293 -10.16 13.07 23.70
C LEU A 293 -8.64 12.86 23.65
N TRP A 294 -8.17 11.65 24.00
CA TRP A 294 -6.75 11.31 23.91
C TRP A 294 -6.23 11.40 22.47
N VAL A 295 -7.02 10.91 21.50
CA VAL A 295 -6.69 11.02 20.06
C VAL A 295 -6.54 12.49 19.64
N GLY A 296 -7.49 13.35 20.05
CA GLY A 296 -7.44 14.78 19.77
C GLY A 296 -6.22 15.47 20.38
N MET A 297 -5.90 15.17 21.65
CA MET A 297 -4.71 15.69 22.33
C MET A 297 -3.42 15.25 21.64
N TYR A 298 -3.33 13.97 21.24
CA TYR A 298 -2.17 13.45 20.52
C TYR A 298 -1.94 14.21 19.21
N TYR A 299 -2.99 14.38 18.39
CA TYR A 299 -2.86 15.11 17.12
C TYR A 299 -2.53 16.58 17.32
N LEU A 300 -3.04 17.22 18.39
CA LEU A 300 -2.69 18.59 18.73
C LEU A 300 -1.19 18.70 19.07
N VAL A 301 -0.68 17.82 19.93
CA VAL A 301 0.75 17.78 20.26
C VAL A 301 1.59 17.51 19.02
N LEU A 302 1.21 16.55 18.19
CA LEU A 302 1.91 16.25 16.94
C LEU A 302 1.92 17.47 16.00
N ALA A 303 0.81 18.18 15.85
CA ALA A 303 0.72 19.39 15.03
C ALA A 303 1.62 20.52 15.56
N ILE A 304 1.68 20.70 16.88
CA ILE A 304 2.60 21.65 17.54
C ILE A 304 4.05 21.24 17.24
N CYS A 305 4.41 19.97 17.46
CA CYS A 305 5.74 19.46 17.17
C CYS A 305 6.14 19.69 15.71
N ILE A 306 5.25 19.42 14.75
CA ILE A 306 5.49 19.65 13.32
C ILE A 306 5.68 21.14 13.02
N LYS A 307 4.85 22.02 13.60
CA LYS A 307 4.90 23.47 13.37
C LYS A 307 6.18 24.10 13.91
N PHE A 308 6.61 23.67 15.10
CA PHE A 308 7.77 24.22 15.81
C PHE A 308 9.05 23.39 15.59
N TRP A 309 9.03 22.40 14.69
CA TRP A 309 10.21 21.57 14.43
C TRP A 309 11.36 22.40 13.83
N PRO A 310 12.54 22.46 14.47
CA PRO A 310 13.63 23.37 14.09
C PRO A 310 14.19 23.18 12.68
N TRP A 311 13.96 22.02 12.04
CA TRP A 311 14.54 21.72 10.73
C TRP A 311 13.85 22.45 9.56
N ARG A 312 12.59 22.88 9.73
CA ARG A 312 11.83 23.60 8.69
C ARG A 312 12.39 25.00 8.40
N GLN A 313 13.13 25.57 9.34
CA GLN A 313 13.75 26.89 9.23
C GLN A 313 15.08 26.89 8.45
N ARG A 314 15.67 25.72 8.14
CA ARG A 314 16.97 25.64 7.43
C ARG A 314 16.88 25.43 5.92
N VAL A 315 15.70 25.15 5.38
CA VAL A 315 15.49 24.91 3.93
C VAL A 315 14.86 26.12 3.23
N SER A 316 14.60 27.20 3.97
CA SER A 316 14.00 28.45 3.46
C SER A 316 14.92 29.67 3.60
N GLY A 317 16.21 29.45 3.85
CA GLY A 317 17.26 30.47 3.86
C GLY A 317 18.22 30.27 2.70
#